data_AF-A0A9D3VIK4-F1
#
_entry.id   AF-A0A9D3VIK4-F1
#
_cell.length_a   1.000
_cell.length_b   1.000
_cell.length_c   1.000
_cell.angle_alpha   90.00
_cell.angle_beta   90.00
_cell.angle_gamma   90.00
#
_symmetry.space_group_name_H-M   'P 1'
#
loop_
_entity.id
_entity.type
_entity.pdbx_description
1 polymer ?
#
loop_
_entity_poly.entity_id
_entity_poly.type
_entity_poly.pdbx_seq_one_letter_code
_entity_poly.pdbx_strand_id
1 'polypeptide(L)'
;MVERLEKLEGLEISECESVEEIIGLADDPGLNSNESIELKSTTKFLFPKIRQLILHKLPKLKGLYSKVHTTDWPLLKELEVCECSKVETFAGEYINFRETQGENHFVISVQQSLFWVTKETFPNLEELVLVRNGNMKVWHGHGADLKQYCPKLRKFDCPET
;
A
#
# COMPACT_ATOMS: atom_id res chain seq x y z
N MET A 1 11.56 1.94 -16.99
CA MET A 1 12.24 1.24 -15.87
C MET A 1 12.29 2.18 -14.69
N VAL A 2 11.59 1.90 -13.59
CA VAL A 2 11.69 2.70 -12.36
C VAL A 2 13.00 2.32 -11.67
N GLU A 3 13.90 3.29 -11.50
CA GLU A 3 15.16 3.05 -10.81
C GLU A 3 14.92 2.90 -9.30
N ARG A 4 15.73 2.04 -8.68
CA ARG A 4 15.64 1.79 -7.24
C ARG A 4 16.30 2.95 -6.51
N LEU A 5 15.54 3.64 -5.66
CA LEU A 5 16.03 4.80 -4.91
C LEU A 5 16.66 4.34 -3.59
N GLU A 6 17.87 3.78 -3.70
CA GLU A 6 18.56 3.10 -2.59
C GLU A 6 18.94 3.98 -1.39
N LYS A 7 18.91 5.29 -1.58
CA LYS A 7 19.26 6.30 -0.56
C LYS A 7 18.06 7.15 -0.14
N LEU A 8 16.88 6.92 -0.70
CA LEU A 8 15.70 7.72 -0.35
C LEU A 8 15.23 7.35 1.05
N GLU A 9 15.27 8.32 1.96
CA GLU A 9 14.84 8.17 3.36
C GLU A 9 13.48 8.84 3.63
N GLY A 10 13.10 9.84 2.83
CA GLY A 10 11.81 10.52 2.92
C GLY A 10 11.19 10.68 1.54
N LEU A 11 9.89 10.41 1.42
CA LEU A 11 9.09 10.71 0.23
C LEU A 11 7.87 11.53 0.65
N GLU A 12 7.74 12.70 0.05
CA GLU A 12 6.57 13.55 0.19
C GLU A 12 5.97 13.81 -1.20
N ILE A 13 4.66 13.59 -1.32
CA ILE A 13 3.89 13.92 -2.53
C ILE A 13 2.68 14.74 -2.07
N SER A 14 2.68 16.01 -2.45
CA SER A 14 1.74 17.01 -1.94
C SER A 14 1.08 17.76 -3.10
N GLU A 15 -0.22 18.03 -2.97
CA GLU A 15 -0.99 18.93 -3.84
C GLU A 15 -0.99 18.54 -5.35
N CYS A 16 -0.97 17.22 -5.63
CA CYS A 16 -0.98 16.72 -7.00
C CYS A 16 -2.38 16.22 -7.41
N GLU A 17 -3.03 16.97 -8.30
CA GLU A 17 -4.41 16.68 -8.74
C GLU A 17 -4.55 15.52 -9.74
N SER A 18 -3.43 15.06 -10.32
CA SER A 18 -3.42 14.05 -11.40
C SER A 18 -2.87 12.68 -10.98
N VAL A 19 -2.24 12.57 -9.81
CA VAL A 19 -1.61 11.32 -9.36
C VAL A 19 -2.70 10.32 -8.97
N GLU A 20 -2.80 9.22 -9.71
CA GLU A 20 -3.67 8.10 -9.37
C GLU A 20 -2.91 6.98 -8.64
N GLU A 21 -1.63 6.83 -8.99
CA GLU A 21 -0.71 5.79 -8.51
C GLU A 21 0.68 6.41 -8.32
N ILE A 22 1.40 5.97 -7.28
CA ILE A 22 2.74 6.52 -6.97
C ILE A 22 3.83 5.78 -7.75
N ILE A 23 3.64 4.48 -7.95
CA ILE A 23 4.57 3.61 -8.64
C ILE A 23 3.87 3.02 -9.86
N GLY A 24 4.06 3.68 -11.00
CA GLY A 24 3.68 3.15 -12.30
C GLY A 24 4.69 2.10 -12.76
N LEU A 25 4.25 0.86 -12.93
CA LEU A 25 5.02 -0.10 -13.71
C LEU A 25 4.90 0.33 -15.17
N ALA A 26 6.01 0.76 -15.77
CA ALA A 26 6.04 0.95 -17.22
C ALA A 26 5.78 -0.41 -17.87
N ASP A 27 4.79 -0.47 -18.76
CA ASP A 27 4.59 -1.60 -19.66
C ASP A 27 5.90 -1.82 -20.42
N ASP A 28 6.66 -2.85 -20.06
CA ASP A 28 7.77 -3.30 -20.88
C ASP A 28 7.17 -4.10 -22.05
N PRO A 29 7.27 -3.62 -23.30
CA PRO A 29 6.68 -4.30 -24.46
C PRO A 29 7.39 -5.63 -24.79
N GLY A 30 8.40 -6.05 -24.01
CA GLY A 30 9.11 -7.31 -24.15
C GLY A 30 8.56 -8.46 -23.32
N LEU A 31 7.54 -8.26 -22.46
CA LEU A 31 6.89 -9.34 -21.72
C LEU A 31 5.58 -9.76 -22.40
N ASN A 32 5.72 -10.81 -23.20
CA ASN A 32 4.70 -11.49 -23.97
C ASN A 32 3.40 -11.71 -23.17
N SER A 33 2.29 -11.33 -23.78
CA SER A 33 0.93 -11.29 -23.25
C SER A 33 0.25 -12.67 -23.06
N ASN A 34 0.97 -13.68 -22.58
CA ASN A 34 0.41 -15.03 -22.40
C ASN A 34 1.12 -15.92 -21.36
N GLU A 35 1.89 -15.36 -20.43
CA GLU A 35 2.25 -16.08 -19.20
C GLU A 35 1.34 -15.65 -18.06
N SER A 36 0.48 -16.59 -17.67
CA SER A 36 0.17 -17.01 -16.31
C SER A 36 0.52 -16.03 -15.20
N ILE A 37 -0.40 -15.90 -14.24
CA ILE A 37 -0.23 -15.33 -12.90
C ILE A 37 0.99 -15.97 -12.23
N GLU A 38 2.18 -15.52 -12.62
CA GLU A 38 3.44 -15.90 -12.05
C GLU A 38 3.90 -14.67 -11.30
N LEU A 39 3.67 -14.74 -9.99
CA LEU A 39 4.27 -13.95 -8.94
C LEU A 39 5.81 -14.14 -8.94
N LYS A 40 6.45 -13.88 -10.09
CA LYS A 40 7.89 -13.85 -10.31
C LYS A 40 8.29 -12.47 -10.83
N SER A 41 7.93 -11.46 -10.08
CA SER A 41 8.93 -10.47 -9.77
C SER A 41 8.62 -9.94 -8.39
N THR A 42 9.47 -10.34 -7.44
CA THR A 42 9.83 -9.49 -6.32
C THR A 42 10.19 -8.15 -6.93
N THR A 43 9.21 -7.26 -7.08
CA THR A 43 9.44 -5.91 -7.57
C THR A 43 10.40 -5.34 -6.55
N LYS A 44 11.68 -5.22 -6.94
CA LYS A 44 12.77 -4.86 -6.03
C LYS A 44 12.30 -3.66 -5.24
N PHE A 45 12.19 -3.83 -3.92
CA PHE A 45 11.67 -2.78 -3.05
C PHE A 45 12.35 -1.47 -3.41
N LEU A 46 11.55 -0.53 -3.93
CA LEU A 46 12.05 0.68 -4.61
C LEU A 46 12.66 1.67 -3.63
N PHE A 47 12.24 1.60 -2.36
CA PHE A 47 12.63 2.52 -1.31
C PHE A 47 13.19 1.79 -0.08
N PRO A 48 14.31 1.05 -0.21
CA PRO A 48 14.85 0.20 0.85
C PRO A 48 15.21 0.91 2.15
N LYS A 49 15.38 2.23 2.12
CA LYS A 49 15.77 3.05 3.26
C LYS A 49 14.73 4.07 3.71
N ILE A 50 13.51 4.00 3.16
CA ILE A 50 12.48 4.97 3.50
C ILE A 50 12.08 4.85 4.97
N ARG A 51 12.03 6.00 5.62
CA ARG A 51 11.70 6.22 7.03
C ARG A 51 10.44 7.06 7.17
N GLN A 52 10.19 7.94 6.21
CA GLN A 52 9.04 8.85 6.21
C GLN A 52 8.34 8.82 4.85
N LEU A 53 7.02 8.66 4.87
CA LEU A 53 6.15 8.73 3.69
C LEU A 53 4.97 9.66 3.99
N ILE A 54 4.85 10.75 3.24
CA ILE A 54 3.80 11.76 3.40
C ILE A 54 3.04 11.90 2.08
N LEU A 55 1.73 11.68 2.13
CA LEU A 55 0.81 11.78 1.01
C LEU A 55 -0.26 12.82 1.35
N HIS A 56 -0.19 14.00 0.73
CA HIS A 56 -1.06 15.13 1.09
C HIS A 56 -1.83 15.68 -0.12
N LYS A 57 -3.15 15.85 0.02
CA LYS A 57 -4.03 16.44 -1.00
C LYS A 57 -3.84 15.78 -2.37
N LEU A 58 -4.04 14.46 -2.41
CA LEU A 58 -3.98 13.66 -3.63
C LEU A 58 -5.39 13.16 -3.98
N PRO A 59 -6.26 14.02 -4.56
CA PRO A 59 -7.70 13.73 -4.71
C PRO A 59 -8.00 12.61 -5.71
N LYS A 60 -7.02 12.19 -6.53
CA LYS A 60 -7.17 11.08 -7.48
C LYS A 60 -6.44 9.81 -7.08
N LEU A 61 -5.70 9.83 -5.96
CA LEU A 61 -4.91 8.68 -5.50
C LEU A 61 -5.84 7.50 -5.18
N LYS A 62 -5.55 6.35 -5.78
CA LYS A 62 -6.28 5.10 -5.60
C LYS A 62 -5.45 4.02 -4.92
N GLY A 63 -4.14 4.03 -5.15
CA GLY A 63 -3.22 3.05 -4.59
C GLY A 63 -1.76 3.45 -4.77
N LEU A 64 -0.86 2.74 -4.11
CA LEU A 64 0.58 2.97 -4.32
C LEU A 64 1.10 2.37 -5.62
N TYR A 65 0.58 1.20 -5.99
CA TYR A 65 1.04 0.40 -7.13
C TYR A 65 -0.12 0.11 -8.08
N SER A 66 0.18 0.04 -9.38
CA SER A 66 -0.80 -0.31 -10.42
C SER A 66 -1.33 -1.74 -10.32
N LYS A 67 -0.59 -2.64 -9.68
CA LYS A 67 -0.98 -4.04 -9.45
C LYS A 67 -0.87 -4.38 -7.97
N VAL A 68 -1.58 -5.42 -7.54
CA VAL A 68 -1.52 -5.91 -6.16
C VAL A 68 -0.12 -6.44 -5.87
N HIS A 69 0.60 -5.74 -4.99
CA HIS A 69 1.93 -6.12 -4.54
C HIS A 69 1.99 -6.01 -3.02
N THR A 70 2.45 -7.06 -2.35
CA THR A 70 2.91 -6.96 -0.98
C THR A 70 4.30 -6.35 -1.00
N THR A 71 4.46 -5.24 -0.28
CA THR A 71 5.76 -4.58 -0.12
C THR A 71 6.02 -4.44 1.36
N ASP A 72 7.18 -4.91 1.82
CA ASP A 72 7.62 -4.69 3.19
C ASP A 72 8.23 -3.30 3.33
N TRP A 73 7.89 -2.61 4.41
CA TRP A 73 8.40 -1.28 4.74
C TRP A 73 9.24 -1.35 6.01
N PRO A 74 10.39 -2.06 5.98
CA PRO A 74 11.11 -2.47 7.18
C PRO A 74 11.69 -1.30 7.98
N LEU A 75 11.91 -0.13 7.37
CA LEU A 75 12.51 1.04 8.03
C LEU A 75 11.56 2.22 8.20
N LEU A 76 10.31 2.09 7.71
CA LEU A 76 9.31 3.15 7.78
C LEU A 76 8.91 3.38 9.24
N LYS A 77 9.04 4.63 9.69
CA LYS A 77 8.71 5.09 11.04
C LYS A 77 7.51 6.01 11.06
N GLU A 78 7.35 6.82 10.02
CA GLU A 78 6.31 7.84 9.91
C GLU A 78 5.55 7.67 8.60
N LEU A 79 4.23 7.54 8.71
CA LEU A 79 3.32 7.45 7.58
C LEU A 79 2.16 8.43 7.77
N GLU A 80 2.07 9.38 6.85
CA GLU A 80 1.00 10.37 6.82
C GLU A 80 0.22 10.26 5.51
N VAL A 81 -1.10 10.14 5.63
CA VAL A 81 -2.04 10.22 4.52
C VAL A 81 -3.08 11.24 4.89
N CYS A 82 -3.10 12.36 4.17
CA CYS A 82 -3.95 13.51 4.49
C CYS A 82 -4.68 14.01 3.25
N GLU A 83 -5.99 14.23 3.35
CA GLU A 83 -6.80 14.79 2.25
C GLU A 83 -6.74 13.97 0.94
N CYS A 84 -6.62 12.64 1.05
CA CYS A 84 -6.59 11.70 -0.07
C CYS A 84 -7.95 10.99 -0.21
N SER A 85 -8.98 11.74 -0.59
CA SER A 85 -10.40 11.33 -0.48
C SER A 85 -10.85 10.16 -1.36
N LYS A 86 -10.03 9.73 -2.33
CA LYS A 86 -10.37 8.65 -3.26
C LYS A 86 -9.78 7.30 -2.86
N VAL A 87 -8.99 7.27 -1.79
CA VAL A 87 -8.52 6.05 -1.15
C VAL A 87 -9.68 5.47 -0.32
N GLU A 88 -10.21 4.32 -0.72
CA GLU A 88 -11.34 3.70 -0.03
C GLU A 88 -10.92 2.97 1.26
N THR A 89 -9.76 2.32 1.22
CA THR A 89 -9.20 1.55 2.33
C THR A 89 -7.72 1.86 2.48
N PHE A 90 -7.26 2.16 3.69
CA PHE A 90 -5.83 2.35 3.97
C PHE A 90 -5.07 1.03 3.86
N ALA A 91 -5.46 0.01 4.62
CA ALA A 91 -4.79 -1.29 4.63
C ALA A 91 -5.77 -2.47 4.43
N GLY A 92 -5.41 -3.39 3.54
CA GLY A 92 -6.14 -4.63 3.27
C GLY A 92 -5.25 -5.85 3.48
N GLU A 93 -5.76 -6.88 4.16
CA GLU A 93 -5.03 -8.14 4.31
C GLU A 93 -4.84 -8.80 2.94
N TYR A 94 -3.60 -9.16 2.64
CA TYR A 94 -3.31 -9.97 1.48
C TYR A 94 -3.62 -11.45 1.78
N ILE A 95 -4.80 -11.92 1.39
CA ILE A 95 -5.19 -13.34 1.54
C ILE A 95 -4.74 -14.12 0.28
N ASN A 96 -3.62 -14.82 0.38
CA ASN A 96 -3.18 -15.75 -0.66
C ASN A 96 -4.00 -17.05 -0.52
N PHE A 97 -5.15 -17.14 -1.18
CA PHE A 97 -5.86 -18.41 -1.29
C PHE A 97 -5.06 -19.37 -2.18
N ARG A 98 -4.45 -20.39 -1.57
CA ARG A 98 -4.10 -21.62 -2.27
C ARG A 98 -4.87 -22.78 -1.64
N GLU A 99 -5.76 -23.33 -2.47
CA GLU A 99 -6.41 -24.65 -2.38
C GLU A 99 -7.44 -24.90 -1.26
N THR A 100 -8.73 -24.86 -1.62
CA THR A 100 -9.60 -26.05 -1.54
C THR A 100 -10.58 -26.06 -2.71
N GLN A 101 -10.37 -27.04 -3.60
CA GLN A 101 -11.34 -27.69 -4.50
C GLN A 101 -12.66 -26.95 -4.80
N GLY A 102 -12.80 -26.56 -6.07
CA GLY A 102 -14.11 -26.52 -6.73
C GLY A 102 -14.92 -25.24 -6.53
N GLU A 103 -14.38 -24.09 -6.94
CA GLU A 103 -15.07 -23.12 -7.82
C GLU A 103 -14.15 -21.93 -8.08
N ASN A 104 -14.00 -21.60 -9.36
CA ASN A 104 -12.98 -20.72 -9.90
C ASN A 104 -13.35 -19.24 -9.73
N HIS A 105 -13.56 -18.80 -8.49
CA HIS A 105 -13.76 -17.39 -8.18
C HIS A 105 -12.61 -16.89 -7.31
N PHE A 106 -11.60 -16.32 -7.98
CA PHE A 106 -10.70 -15.34 -7.39
C PHE A 106 -11.54 -14.21 -6.82
N VAL A 107 -11.97 -14.29 -5.57
CA VAL A 107 -12.50 -13.13 -4.85
C VAL A 107 -11.30 -12.29 -4.41
N ILE A 108 -10.58 -11.74 -5.38
CA ILE A 108 -9.87 -10.48 -5.17
C ILE A 108 -11.03 -9.51 -4.97
N SER A 109 -11.39 -9.23 -3.72
CA SER A 109 -12.36 -8.18 -3.44
C SER A 109 -11.82 -6.94 -4.14
N VAL A 110 -12.60 -6.40 -5.09
CA VAL A 110 -12.25 -5.34 -6.06
C VAL A 110 -12.02 -3.98 -5.36
N GLN A 111 -11.84 -4.00 -4.04
CA GLN A 111 -11.67 -2.84 -3.19
C GLN A 111 -10.18 -2.49 -3.09
N GLN A 112 -9.81 -1.39 -3.76
CA GLN A 112 -8.44 -0.90 -3.82
C GLN A 112 -8.00 -0.41 -2.43
N SER A 113 -7.07 -1.13 -1.80
CA SER A 113 -6.39 -0.69 -0.59
C SER A 113 -5.12 0.06 -0.96
N LEU A 114 -4.80 1.14 -0.22
CA LEU A 114 -3.56 1.89 -0.43
C LEU A 114 -2.34 1.00 -0.18
N PHE A 115 -2.41 0.15 0.85
CA PHE A 115 -1.43 -0.87 1.19
C PHE A 115 -2.07 -2.25 1.28
N TRP A 116 -1.47 -3.22 0.59
CA TRP A 116 -1.71 -4.64 0.84
C TRP A 116 -0.70 -5.13 1.87
N VAL A 117 -1.21 -5.55 3.04
CA VAL A 117 -0.37 -5.76 4.22
C VAL A 117 -0.38 -7.21 4.67
N THR A 118 0.76 -7.63 5.21
CA THR A 118 0.95 -8.81 6.04
C THR A 118 1.45 -8.36 7.41
N LYS A 119 1.60 -9.27 8.35
CA LYS A 119 2.11 -8.96 9.70
C LYS A 119 3.54 -8.37 9.69
N GLU A 120 4.29 -8.62 8.61
CA GLU A 120 5.68 -8.16 8.45
C GLU A 120 5.78 -6.83 7.69
N THR A 121 4.66 -6.22 7.29
CA THR A 121 4.68 -5.05 6.41
C THR A 121 5.19 -3.78 7.11
N PHE A 122 4.81 -3.52 8.37
CA PHE A 122 5.17 -2.30 9.10
C PHE A 122 5.83 -2.58 10.47
N PRO A 123 6.98 -3.29 10.52
CA PRO A 123 7.58 -3.76 11.77
C PRO A 123 8.14 -2.61 12.63
N ASN A 124 8.36 -1.43 12.04
CA ASN A 124 8.99 -0.28 12.70
C ASN A 124 8.16 1.00 12.64
N LEU A 125 6.88 0.94 12.22
CA LEU A 125 6.04 2.13 12.15
C LEU A 125 5.75 2.65 13.56
N GLU A 126 6.16 3.88 13.83
CA GLU A 126 6.03 4.56 15.12
C GLU A 126 4.84 5.53 15.12
N GLU A 127 4.59 6.20 13.99
CA GLU A 127 3.55 7.22 13.83
C GLU A 127 2.75 6.99 12.54
N LEU A 128 1.42 6.92 12.69
CA LEU A 128 0.46 6.80 11.60
C LEU A 128 -0.58 7.91 11.72
N VAL A 129 -0.67 8.76 10.70
CA VAL A 129 -1.59 9.90 10.64
C VAL A 129 -2.48 9.73 9.41
N LEU A 130 -3.79 9.65 9.62
CA LEU A 130 -4.81 9.45 8.58
C LEU A 130 -5.88 10.53 8.71
N VAL A 131 -5.66 11.74 8.18
CA VAL A 131 -6.52 12.91 8.46
C VAL A 131 -7.30 13.37 7.21
N ARG A 132 -8.58 13.73 7.38
CA ARG A 132 -9.43 14.30 6.32
C ARG A 132 -9.49 13.45 5.03
N ASN A 133 -9.41 12.13 5.13
CA ASN A 133 -9.44 11.20 3.98
C ASN A 133 -10.86 10.76 3.56
N GLY A 134 -11.89 11.58 3.83
CA GLY A 134 -13.27 11.22 3.56
C GLY A 134 -13.72 9.96 4.32
N ASN A 135 -14.36 9.03 3.63
CA ASN A 135 -14.91 7.79 4.21
C ASN A 135 -13.91 6.62 4.20
N MET A 136 -12.60 6.91 4.17
CA MET A 136 -11.56 5.89 4.11
C MET A 136 -11.65 4.94 5.31
N LYS A 137 -11.75 3.65 5.04
CA LYS A 137 -11.65 2.61 6.07
C LYS A 137 -10.19 2.39 6.42
N VAL A 138 -9.86 2.32 7.71
CA VAL A 138 -8.46 2.08 8.12
C VAL A 138 -8.02 0.66 7.75
N TRP A 139 -8.89 -0.34 7.97
CA TRP A 139 -8.56 -1.76 7.76
C TRP A 139 -9.66 -2.54 7.06
N HIS A 140 -9.26 -3.53 6.26
CA HIS A 140 -10.14 -4.54 5.66
C HIS A 140 -9.55 -5.94 5.85
N GLY A 141 -10.19 -6.80 6.66
CA GLY A 141 -9.70 -8.14 6.97
C GLY A 141 -10.32 -8.79 8.22
N HIS A 142 -9.90 -10.02 8.53
CA HIS A 142 -10.38 -10.84 9.65
C HIS A 142 -9.54 -10.57 10.92
N GLY A 143 -9.58 -9.33 11.41
CA GLY A 143 -8.91 -8.97 12.67
C GLY A 143 -8.29 -7.58 12.62
N ALA A 144 -9.05 -6.57 13.03
CA ALA A 144 -8.63 -5.17 13.05
C ALA A 144 -7.68 -4.80 14.21
N ASP A 145 -6.80 -5.72 14.65
CA ASP A 145 -5.80 -5.37 15.67
C ASP A 145 -4.59 -4.70 15.00
N LEU A 146 -4.63 -3.36 14.98
CA LEU A 146 -3.54 -2.49 14.56
C LEU A 146 -2.17 -2.91 15.14
N LYS A 147 -2.14 -3.45 16.37
CA LYS A 147 -0.89 -3.88 17.02
C LYS A 147 -0.26 -5.10 16.35
N GLN A 148 -1.04 -5.91 15.65
CA GLN A 148 -0.53 -7.06 14.92
C GLN A 148 0.29 -6.67 13.69
N TYR A 149 -0.08 -5.57 13.04
CA TYR A 149 0.59 -5.11 11.82
C TYR A 149 1.61 -3.99 12.09
N CYS A 150 1.38 -3.20 13.14
CA CYS A 150 2.22 -2.07 13.53
C CYS A 150 2.64 -2.20 15.01
N PRO A 151 3.52 -3.16 15.37
CA PRO A 151 3.83 -3.48 16.76
C PRO A 151 4.53 -2.35 17.54
N LYS A 152 5.12 -1.37 16.84
CA LYS A 152 5.80 -0.21 17.45
C LYS A 152 4.99 1.08 17.42
N LEU A 153 3.73 1.01 16.98
CA LEU A 153 2.89 2.19 16.81
C LEU A 153 2.63 2.83 18.18
N ARG A 154 3.14 4.05 18.36
CA ARG A 154 2.95 4.85 19.58
C ARG A 154 1.99 6.01 19.37
N LYS A 155 1.81 6.44 18.12
CA LYS A 155 0.91 7.54 17.75
C LYS A 155 0.06 7.12 16.57
N PHE A 156 -1.25 7.23 16.75
CA PHE A 156 -2.25 6.96 15.73
C PHE A 156 -3.25 8.10 15.74
N ASP A 157 -3.16 8.99 14.75
CA ASP A 157 -4.11 10.08 14.56
C ASP A 157 -5.03 9.73 13.41
N CYS A 158 -6.21 9.22 13.75
CA CYS A 158 -7.32 9.08 12.82
C CYS A 158 -8.46 9.92 13.39
N PRO A 159 -8.83 11.05 12.77
CA PRO A 159 -10.06 11.73 13.13
C PRO A 159 -11.20 10.85 12.62
N GLU A 160 -11.56 9.82 13.38
CA GLU A 160 -12.74 9.03 13.09
C GLU A 160 -13.98 9.93 13.16
N THR A 161 -14.79 9.82 12.09
CA THR A 161 -16.22 10.09 11.95
C THR A 161 -16.71 11.54 12.02
#